data_AF-D0N6N6-F1
#
_entry.id   AF-D0N6N6-F1
#
_cell.length_a   1.000
_cell.length_b   1.000
_cell.length_c   1.000
_cell.angle_alpha   90.00
_cell.angle_beta   90.00
_cell.angle_gamma   90.00
#
_symmetry.space_group_name_H-M   'P 1'
#
loop_
_entity.id
_entity.type
_entity.pdbx_description
1 polymer ?
#
loop_
_entity_poly.entity_id
_entity_poly.type
_entity_poly.pdbx_seq_one_letter_code
_entity_poly.pdbx_strand_id
1 'polypeptide(L)'
;MIKLAAGVSKKSVVDVYVTLSVPDSPVLSTAQKNVELNVEKRCPPRRLRQGNGSSYVNVGLEDRLNSRPLDLHTPANQCIKRIQAAVGQLFRAFLIQRDFVETHTPKLDVILAQSPQKYKQMACAAAGLERVFEIGPVFCAENSSTHRHMCEFVGLDLEMTIKEHYHEVLEVFSDLYIYIFDGLKERYANELATINNQYPFEPLKYIKPSLIINF
;
A
#
# COMPACT_ATOMS: atom_id res chain seq x y z
N MET A 1 -1.86 -22.04 -35.68
CA MET A 1 -2.13 -21.39 -34.37
C MET A 1 -0.88 -21.32 -33.48
N ILE A 2 -0.15 -22.42 -33.27
CA ILE A 2 1.05 -22.48 -32.39
C ILE A 2 2.15 -21.45 -32.76
N LYS A 3 2.49 -21.30 -34.05
CA LYS A 3 3.47 -20.28 -34.50
C LYS A 3 3.06 -18.83 -34.18
N LEU A 4 1.75 -18.54 -34.14
CA LEU A 4 1.21 -17.21 -33.81
C LEU A 4 1.21 -16.96 -32.29
N ALA A 5 1.10 -18.01 -31.47
CA ALA A 5 1.22 -17.93 -30.02
C ALA A 5 2.67 -17.73 -29.56
N ALA A 6 3.63 -18.37 -30.24
CA ALA A 6 5.06 -18.18 -29.97
C ALA A 6 5.57 -16.77 -30.34
N GLY A 7 4.92 -16.09 -31.28
CA GLY A 7 5.28 -14.73 -31.73
C GLY A 7 4.76 -13.59 -30.84
N VAL A 8 4.14 -13.90 -29.71
CA VAL A 8 3.56 -12.89 -28.81
C VAL A 8 4.64 -12.29 -27.94
N SER A 9 4.81 -10.98 -28.02
CA SER A 9 5.69 -10.28 -27.09
C SER A 9 5.23 -10.46 -25.65
N LYS A 10 6.17 -10.71 -24.74
CA LYS A 10 5.91 -10.75 -23.29
C LYS A 10 5.19 -9.48 -22.83
N LYS A 11 4.30 -9.62 -21.85
CA LYS A 11 3.43 -8.55 -21.29
C LYS A 11 2.35 -8.00 -22.23
N SER A 12 2.13 -8.62 -23.40
CA SER A 12 0.93 -8.31 -24.20
C SER A 12 -0.32 -8.80 -23.49
N VAL A 13 -1.39 -8.01 -23.52
CA VAL A 13 -2.71 -8.45 -23.03
C VAL A 13 -3.42 -9.19 -24.15
N VAL A 14 -3.97 -10.36 -23.84
CA VAL A 14 -4.62 -11.25 -24.80
C VAL A 14 -5.93 -11.78 -24.22
N ASP A 15 -6.95 -11.87 -25.06
CA ASP A 15 -8.14 -12.66 -24.73
C ASP A 15 -7.96 -14.07 -25.31
N VAL A 16 -8.18 -15.07 -24.46
CA VAL A 16 -8.07 -16.49 -24.79
C VAL A 16 -9.37 -17.21 -24.45
N TYR A 17 -9.82 -18.05 -25.36
CA TYR A 17 -10.88 -19.01 -25.15
C TYR A 17 -10.22 -20.34 -24.82
N VAL A 18 -10.57 -20.92 -23.67
CA VAL A 18 -9.86 -22.07 -23.10
C VAL A 18 -10.82 -23.10 -22.54
N THR A 19 -10.43 -24.36 -22.58
CA THR A 19 -11.00 -25.44 -21.78
C THR A 19 -10.08 -25.76 -20.60
N LEU A 20 -10.67 -26.02 -19.44
CA LEU A 20 -9.92 -26.35 -18.22
C LEU A 20 -9.66 -27.85 -18.15
N SER A 21 -8.42 -28.24 -17.82
CA SER A 21 -8.06 -29.63 -17.52
C SER A 21 -7.33 -29.72 -16.18
N VAL A 22 -7.41 -30.89 -15.55
CA VAL A 22 -6.60 -31.22 -14.37
C VAL A 22 -5.26 -31.79 -14.86
N PRO A 23 -4.11 -31.24 -14.44
CA PRO A 23 -2.82 -31.78 -14.83
C PRO A 23 -2.51 -33.08 -14.10
N ASP A 24 -1.68 -33.94 -14.70
CA ASP A 24 -1.21 -35.20 -14.08
C ASP A 24 -0.40 -34.95 -12.79
N SER A 25 0.24 -33.78 -12.67
CA SER A 25 0.95 -33.35 -11.47
C SER A 25 0.79 -31.84 -11.25
N PRO A 26 0.83 -31.35 -9.99
CA PRO A 26 0.61 -29.93 -9.71
C PRO A 26 1.65 -28.99 -10.35
N VAL A 27 1.19 -27.92 -11.00
CA VAL A 27 2.06 -26.90 -11.62
C VAL A 27 2.61 -25.97 -10.54
N LEU A 28 3.87 -26.19 -10.13
CA LEU A 28 4.46 -25.48 -8.98
C LEU A 28 4.86 -24.03 -9.27
N SER A 29 5.02 -23.66 -10.54
CA SER A 29 5.48 -22.31 -10.97
C SER A 29 4.37 -21.26 -11.02
N THR A 30 3.11 -21.66 -10.83
CA THR A 30 1.93 -20.80 -10.91
C THR A 30 1.19 -20.74 -9.57
N ALA A 31 0.40 -19.68 -9.36
CA ALA A 31 -0.45 -19.56 -8.17
C ALA A 31 -1.57 -20.64 -8.18
N GLN A 32 -2.16 -20.90 -9.34
CA GLN A 32 -3.12 -21.98 -9.55
C GLN A 32 -2.37 -23.24 -9.94
N LYS A 33 -2.33 -24.23 -9.04
CA LYS A 33 -1.46 -25.42 -9.18
C LYS A 33 -2.18 -26.65 -9.77
N ASN A 34 -3.50 -26.70 -9.67
CA ASN A 34 -4.28 -27.91 -9.94
C ASN A 34 -5.13 -27.81 -11.22
N VAL A 35 -4.90 -26.82 -12.06
CA VAL A 35 -5.67 -26.56 -13.28
C VAL A 35 -4.73 -26.08 -14.38
N GLU A 36 -4.93 -26.57 -15.60
CA GLU A 36 -4.28 -26.11 -16.82
C GLU A 36 -5.29 -25.56 -17.83
N LEU A 37 -4.83 -24.64 -18.69
CA LEU A 37 -5.65 -23.99 -19.70
C LEU A 37 -5.31 -24.53 -21.10
N ASN A 38 -6.24 -25.23 -21.74
CA ASN A 38 -6.12 -25.68 -23.12
C ASN A 38 -6.71 -24.63 -24.06
N VAL A 39 -5.88 -23.96 -24.85
CA VAL A 39 -6.30 -22.81 -25.68
C VAL A 39 -6.96 -23.25 -26.97
N GLU A 40 -8.20 -22.80 -27.19
CA GLU A 40 -9.01 -23.12 -28.38
C GLU A 40 -9.02 -21.99 -29.42
N LYS A 41 -9.17 -20.74 -28.96
CA LYS A 41 -9.22 -19.55 -29.84
C LYS A 41 -8.61 -18.34 -29.15
N ARG A 42 -8.08 -17.40 -29.93
CA ARG A 42 -7.44 -16.18 -29.43
C ARG A 42 -7.91 -14.94 -30.19
N CYS A 43 -8.10 -13.82 -29.49
CA CYS A 43 -8.24 -12.49 -30.08
C CYS A 43 -6.89 -11.76 -30.21
N PRO A 44 -6.70 -10.88 -31.21
CA PRO A 44 -5.43 -10.19 -31.42
C PRO A 44 -5.01 -9.35 -30.20
N PRO A 45 -3.70 -9.30 -29.89
CA PRO A 45 -3.20 -8.65 -28.67
C PRO A 45 -3.38 -7.13 -28.70
N ARG A 46 -3.75 -6.55 -27.55
CA ARG A 46 -3.55 -5.12 -27.30
C ARG A 46 -2.10 -4.91 -26.85
N ARG A 47 -1.32 -4.14 -27.61
CA ARG A 47 0.12 -3.96 -27.37
C ARG A 47 0.35 -3.15 -26.09
N LEU A 48 1.13 -3.72 -25.17
CA LEU A 48 1.81 -2.99 -24.10
C LEU A 48 3.34 -3.24 -24.21
N ARG A 49 4.14 -2.26 -23.77
CA ARG A 49 5.59 -2.25 -23.94
C ARG A 49 6.29 -3.30 -23.06
N GLN A 50 7.42 -3.79 -23.57
CA GLN A 50 8.09 -5.03 -23.19
C GLN A 50 9.04 -4.86 -21.99
N GLY A 51 9.31 -5.98 -21.30
CA GLY A 51 10.48 -6.17 -20.43
C GLY A 51 10.84 -7.66 -20.38
N ASN A 52 12.12 -7.98 -20.57
CA ASN A 52 12.68 -9.33 -20.57
C ASN A 52 13.34 -9.64 -19.22
N GLY A 53 13.14 -10.86 -18.68
CA GLY A 53 13.98 -11.41 -17.61
C GLY A 53 13.28 -12.49 -16.78
N SER A 54 13.86 -13.70 -16.78
CA SER A 54 13.59 -14.79 -15.84
C SER A 54 14.88 -15.05 -15.07
N SER A 55 14.77 -15.27 -13.75
CA SER A 55 15.77 -15.05 -12.70
C SER A 55 15.70 -13.62 -12.15
N TYR A 56 15.68 -13.46 -10.82
CA TYR A 56 15.63 -12.15 -10.16
C TYR A 56 16.96 -11.42 -10.40
N VAL A 57 17.08 -10.77 -11.56
CA VAL A 57 18.15 -9.81 -11.82
C VAL A 57 17.94 -8.65 -10.85
N ASN A 58 18.99 -8.26 -10.13
CA ASN A 58 18.92 -7.06 -9.30
C ASN A 58 18.89 -5.85 -10.23
N VAL A 59 17.76 -5.14 -10.24
CA VAL A 59 17.57 -3.91 -11.02
C VAL A 59 17.72 -2.72 -10.08
N GLY A 60 18.55 -1.75 -10.46
CA GLY A 60 18.81 -0.55 -9.66
C GLY A 60 17.52 0.23 -9.36
N LEU A 61 17.50 0.94 -8.22
CA LEU A 61 16.33 1.73 -7.81
C LEU A 61 15.96 2.77 -8.87
N GLU A 62 16.96 3.46 -9.44
CA GLU A 62 16.74 4.48 -10.47
C GLU A 62 16.06 3.90 -11.71
N ASP A 63 16.54 2.77 -12.24
CA ASP A 63 15.93 2.09 -13.40
C ASP A 63 14.49 1.65 -13.10
N ARG A 64 14.23 1.15 -11.89
CA ARG A 64 12.90 0.76 -11.43
C ARG A 64 11.95 1.96 -11.35
N LEU A 65 12.45 3.11 -10.90
CA LEU A 65 11.67 4.36 -10.83
C LEU A 65 11.43 4.95 -12.22
N ASN A 66 12.44 4.98 -13.08
CA ASN A 66 12.32 5.46 -14.48
C ASN A 66 11.38 4.57 -15.31
N SER A 67 11.30 3.27 -14.98
CA SER A 67 10.38 2.31 -15.60
C SER A 67 9.25 1.89 -14.66
N ARG A 68 8.71 2.82 -13.85
CA ARG A 68 7.77 2.50 -12.77
C ARG A 68 6.56 1.65 -13.16
N PRO A 69 5.88 1.85 -14.31
CA PRO A 69 4.78 0.98 -14.71
C PRO A 69 5.19 -0.49 -14.81
N LEU A 70 6.39 -0.75 -15.33
CA LEU A 70 6.93 -2.10 -15.49
C LEU A 70 7.27 -2.73 -14.14
N ASP A 71 7.87 -1.95 -13.25
CA ASP A 71 8.26 -2.35 -11.89
C ASP A 71 7.02 -2.66 -11.03
N LEU A 72 5.95 -1.87 -11.17
CA LEU A 72 4.68 -2.09 -10.46
C LEU A 72 3.96 -3.38 -10.87
N HIS A 73 4.35 -4.06 -11.95
CA HIS A 73 3.79 -5.37 -12.30
C HIS A 73 4.39 -6.52 -11.48
N THR A 74 5.46 -6.32 -10.72
CA THR A 74 6.02 -7.41 -9.90
C THR A 74 5.05 -7.77 -8.77
N PRO A 75 4.92 -9.07 -8.42
CA PRO A 75 4.02 -9.50 -7.35
C PRO A 75 4.25 -8.77 -6.02
N ALA A 76 5.52 -8.58 -5.62
CA ALA A 76 5.83 -7.88 -4.38
C ALA A 76 5.39 -6.41 -4.42
N ASN A 77 5.65 -5.65 -5.51
CA ASN A 77 5.21 -4.25 -5.59
C ASN A 77 3.68 -4.12 -5.64
N GLN A 78 3.01 -5.04 -6.35
CA GLN A 78 1.56 -5.16 -6.36
C GLN A 78 1.01 -5.35 -4.93
N CYS A 79 1.60 -6.24 -4.15
CA CYS A 79 1.23 -6.47 -2.75
C CYS A 79 1.57 -5.28 -1.85
N ILE A 80 2.74 -4.64 -2.01
CA ILE A 80 3.13 -3.43 -1.24
C ILE A 80 2.10 -2.32 -1.45
N LYS A 81 1.61 -2.10 -2.67
CA LYS A 81 0.58 -1.07 -2.93
C LYS A 81 -0.78 -1.44 -2.35
N ARG A 82 -1.15 -2.72 -2.32
CA ARG A 82 -2.36 -3.19 -1.61
C ARG A 82 -2.25 -3.00 -0.11
N ILE A 83 -1.11 -3.33 0.51
CA ILE A 83 -0.84 -3.08 1.94
C ILE A 83 -0.87 -1.58 2.23
N GLN A 84 -0.26 -0.75 1.40
CA GLN A 84 -0.31 0.71 1.55
C GLN A 84 -1.75 1.23 1.53
N ALA A 85 -2.60 0.75 0.60
CA ALA A 85 -4.01 1.11 0.56
C ALA A 85 -4.78 0.60 1.80
N ALA A 86 -4.48 -0.62 2.25
CA ALA A 86 -5.09 -1.24 3.42
C ALA A 86 -4.83 -0.45 4.70
N VAL A 87 -3.61 0.07 4.89
CA VAL A 87 -3.27 0.96 6.02
C VAL A 87 -4.19 2.18 6.03
N GLY A 88 -4.36 2.86 4.88
CA GLY A 88 -5.25 4.01 4.78
C GLY A 88 -6.73 3.67 5.01
N GLN A 89 -7.18 2.48 4.60
CA GLN A 89 -8.55 2.00 4.84
C GLN A 89 -8.78 1.69 6.33
N LEU A 90 -7.84 0.99 6.96
CA LEU A 90 -7.89 0.64 8.39
C LEU A 90 -7.85 1.88 9.28
N PHE A 91 -6.98 2.84 8.95
CA PHE A 91 -6.90 4.13 9.64
C PHE A 91 -8.23 4.87 9.61
N ARG A 92 -8.83 5.04 8.41
CA ARG A 92 -10.16 5.66 8.27
C ARG A 92 -11.22 4.91 9.06
N ALA A 93 -11.30 3.58 8.88
CA ALA A 93 -12.32 2.77 9.53
C ALA A 93 -12.26 2.88 11.05
N PHE A 94 -11.06 2.85 11.63
CA PHE A 94 -10.86 2.97 13.07
C PHE A 94 -11.33 4.32 13.63
N LEU A 95 -10.97 5.42 12.95
CA LEU A 95 -11.27 6.77 13.40
C LEU A 95 -12.75 7.12 13.21
N ILE A 96 -13.35 6.71 12.09
CA ILE A 96 -14.79 6.89 11.85
C ILE A 96 -15.62 6.15 12.92
N GLN A 97 -15.19 4.97 13.36
CA GLN A 97 -15.85 4.22 14.45
C GLN A 97 -15.75 4.92 15.81
N ARG A 98 -14.89 5.94 15.95
CA ARG A 98 -14.67 6.73 17.18
C ARG A 98 -15.09 8.19 16.99
N ASP A 99 -16.04 8.42 16.09
CA ASP A 99 -16.66 9.73 15.83
C ASP A 99 -15.69 10.82 15.35
N PHE A 100 -14.57 10.45 14.74
CA PHE A 100 -13.72 11.44 14.07
C PHE A 100 -14.30 11.85 12.70
N VAL A 101 -14.14 13.12 12.35
CA VAL A 101 -14.56 13.69 11.06
C VAL A 101 -13.35 13.80 10.13
N GLU A 102 -13.44 13.23 8.91
CA GLU A 102 -12.43 13.44 7.87
C GLU A 102 -12.50 14.89 7.37
N THR A 103 -11.34 15.55 7.32
CA THR A 103 -11.20 16.93 6.85
C THR A 103 -10.22 17.00 5.67
N HIS A 104 -10.35 18.05 4.87
CA HIS A 104 -9.46 18.33 3.74
C HIS A 104 -8.98 19.77 3.82
N THR A 105 -7.72 19.96 4.20
CA THR A 105 -7.18 21.30 4.41
C THR A 105 -6.49 21.80 3.15
N PRO A 106 -6.50 23.11 2.87
CA PRO A 106 -5.77 23.65 1.73
C PRO A 106 -4.26 23.36 1.89
N LYS A 107 -3.64 22.92 0.80
CA LYS A 107 -2.19 22.62 0.73
C LYS A 107 -1.41 23.70 0.01
N LEU A 108 -2.11 24.47 -0.82
CA LEU A 108 -1.57 25.54 -1.64
C LEU A 108 -2.12 26.87 -1.15
N ASP A 109 -1.19 27.74 -0.79
CA ASP A 109 -1.40 29.18 -0.67
C ASP A 109 -0.22 29.85 -1.41
N VAL A 110 0.41 30.89 -0.87
CA VAL A 110 1.68 31.45 -1.39
C VAL A 110 2.83 30.43 -1.33
N ILE A 111 2.79 29.49 -0.37
CA ILE A 111 3.75 28.38 -0.20
C ILE A 111 3.01 27.06 0.06
N LEU A 112 3.71 25.93 -0.12
CA LEU A 112 3.20 24.60 0.22
C LEU A 112 3.14 24.43 1.74
N ALA A 113 1.98 23.97 2.24
CA ALA A 113 1.82 23.65 3.65
C ALA A 113 2.66 22.42 4.03
N GLN A 114 3.60 22.56 4.95
CA GLN A 114 4.44 21.44 5.36
C GLN A 114 3.64 20.32 6.04
N SER A 115 2.59 20.66 6.79
CA SER A 115 1.66 19.71 7.40
C SER A 115 0.28 20.36 7.54
N PRO A 116 -0.80 19.57 7.71
CA PRO A 116 -2.14 20.11 7.96
C PRO A 116 -2.36 20.64 9.38
N GLN A 117 -1.33 20.67 10.24
CA GLN A 117 -1.46 20.87 11.68
C GLN A 117 -2.27 22.11 12.05
N LYS A 118 -1.95 23.27 11.46
CA LYS A 118 -2.64 24.54 11.77
C LYS A 118 -4.15 24.45 11.52
N TYR A 119 -4.55 23.90 10.38
CA TYR A 119 -5.97 23.82 10.01
C TYR A 119 -6.72 22.77 10.82
N LYS A 120 -6.09 21.63 11.16
CA LYS A 120 -6.67 20.66 12.09
C LYS A 120 -6.92 21.26 13.46
N GLN A 121 -5.96 22.03 13.99
CA GLN A 121 -6.13 22.72 15.27
C GLN A 121 -7.25 23.75 15.23
N MET A 122 -7.38 24.51 14.14
CA MET A 122 -8.51 25.43 13.95
C MET A 122 -9.85 24.68 13.91
N ALA A 123 -9.93 23.56 13.18
CA ALA A 123 -11.13 22.74 13.12
C ALA A 123 -11.51 22.16 14.50
N CYS A 124 -10.53 21.59 15.19
CA CYS A 124 -10.71 20.91 16.47
C CYS A 124 -10.99 21.88 17.63
N ALA A 125 -10.14 22.89 17.80
CA ALA A 125 -10.17 23.77 18.96
C ALA A 125 -11.09 24.99 18.79
N ALA A 126 -11.28 25.48 17.55
CA ALA A 126 -12.03 26.72 17.31
C ALA A 126 -13.37 26.52 16.58
N ALA A 127 -13.53 25.44 15.83
CA ALA A 127 -14.76 25.17 15.07
C ALA A 127 -15.67 24.09 15.69
N GLY A 128 -15.30 23.56 16.87
CA GLY A 128 -16.12 22.59 17.60
C GLY A 128 -16.12 21.17 17.01
N LEU A 129 -15.26 20.88 16.02
CA LEU A 129 -15.09 19.53 15.50
C LEU A 129 -14.11 18.76 16.40
N GLU A 130 -14.54 18.40 17.61
CA GLU A 130 -13.71 17.86 18.70
C GLU A 130 -12.76 16.72 18.32
N ARG A 131 -12.99 16.02 17.22
CA ARG A 131 -12.16 14.93 16.70
C ARG A 131 -12.09 15.02 15.18
N VAL A 132 -10.91 15.27 14.63
CA VAL A 132 -10.70 15.38 13.18
C VAL A 132 -9.51 14.54 12.73
N PHE A 133 -9.56 14.09 11.48
CA PHE A 133 -8.41 13.48 10.83
C PHE A 133 -8.29 13.93 9.38
N GLU A 134 -7.11 13.73 8.80
CA GLU A 134 -6.86 13.99 7.39
C GLU A 134 -5.89 12.96 6.81
N ILE A 135 -6.12 12.59 5.55
CA ILE A 135 -5.18 11.84 4.74
C ILE A 135 -4.87 12.67 3.50
N GLY A 136 -3.64 13.16 3.39
CA GLY A 136 -3.27 14.09 2.32
C GLY A 136 -1.76 14.24 2.12
N PRO A 137 -1.34 15.00 1.10
CA PRO A 137 0.07 15.26 0.85
C PRO A 137 0.67 16.16 1.93
N VAL A 138 1.92 15.86 2.28
CA VAL A 138 2.76 16.53 3.28
C VAL A 138 4.10 16.82 2.61
N PHE A 139 4.61 18.03 2.79
CA PHE A 139 5.79 18.52 2.09
C PHE A 139 6.92 18.83 3.08
N CYS A 140 8.10 18.25 2.85
CA CYS A 140 9.29 18.54 3.65
C CYS A 140 10.25 19.42 2.84
N ALA A 141 10.62 20.56 3.42
CA ALA A 141 11.55 21.51 2.80
C ALA A 141 13.03 21.22 3.14
N GLU A 142 13.30 20.23 3.98
CA GLU A 142 14.66 19.86 4.36
C GLU A 142 15.39 19.23 3.17
N ASN A 143 16.61 19.69 2.90
CA ASN A 143 17.46 19.10 1.87
C ASN A 143 18.12 17.82 2.38
N SER A 144 17.33 16.75 2.47
CA SER A 144 17.75 15.45 3.01
C SER A 144 17.48 14.34 2.01
N SER A 145 18.53 13.90 1.32
CA SER A 145 18.47 12.82 0.33
C SER A 145 19.01 11.52 0.92
N THR A 146 18.24 10.89 1.80
CA THR A 146 18.56 9.56 2.35
C THR A 146 17.51 8.53 1.95
N HIS A 147 17.78 7.25 2.21
CA HIS A 147 16.83 6.16 1.98
C HIS A 147 15.53 6.24 2.80
N ARG A 148 15.42 7.18 3.74
CA ARG A 148 14.25 7.35 4.64
C ARG A 148 13.49 8.65 4.44
N HIS A 149 13.98 9.57 3.61
CA HIS A 149 13.43 10.91 3.48
C HIS A 149 12.89 11.14 2.06
N MET A 150 11.72 11.78 1.98
CA MET A 150 11.10 12.23 0.73
C MET A 150 10.60 13.67 0.94
N CYS A 151 10.71 14.50 -0.09
CA CYS A 151 10.21 15.88 -0.04
C CYS A 151 8.68 15.95 -0.11
N GLU A 152 8.03 14.89 -0.60
CA GLU A 152 6.58 14.73 -0.62
C GLU A 152 6.21 13.31 -0.17
N PHE A 153 5.24 13.21 0.73
CA PHE A 153 4.67 11.94 1.16
C PHE A 153 3.20 12.12 1.57
N VAL A 154 2.53 11.02 1.87
CA VAL A 154 1.14 11.04 2.36
C VAL A 154 1.16 10.97 3.89
N GLY A 155 0.63 12.01 4.53
CA GLY A 155 0.38 12.05 5.96
C GLY A 155 -0.93 11.36 6.33
N LEU A 156 -0.92 10.68 7.47
CA LEU A 156 -2.12 10.19 8.17
C LEU A 156 -2.19 10.93 9.49
N ASP A 157 -3.00 11.97 9.52
CA ASP A 157 -3.02 12.98 10.56
C ASP A 157 -4.31 12.89 11.36
N LEU A 158 -4.23 13.01 12.69
CA LEU A 158 -5.40 13.21 13.55
C LEU A 158 -5.16 14.36 14.51
N GLU A 159 -6.24 14.93 15.02
CA GLU A 159 -6.28 15.90 16.12
C GLU A 159 -7.56 15.62 16.93
N MET A 160 -7.48 15.74 18.26
CA MET A 160 -8.66 15.61 19.10
C MET A 160 -8.55 16.49 20.34
N THR A 161 -9.70 16.99 20.81
CA THR A 161 -9.84 17.70 22.06
C THR A 161 -9.56 16.74 23.21
N ILE A 162 -8.66 17.14 24.09
CA ILE A 162 -8.34 16.44 25.34
C ILE A 162 -9.16 17.04 26.48
N LYS A 163 -9.54 16.22 27.46
CA LYS A 163 -10.30 16.68 28.63
C LYS A 163 -9.40 16.96 29.81
N GLU A 164 -8.54 16.01 30.13
CA GLU A 164 -7.74 16.01 31.35
C GLU A 164 -6.25 15.86 31.05
N HIS A 165 -5.88 14.94 30.15
CA HIS A 165 -4.48 14.61 29.94
C HIS A 165 -4.21 14.13 28.51
N TYR A 166 -3.04 14.45 27.98
CA TYR A 166 -2.64 14.05 26.62
C TYR A 166 -2.51 12.53 26.44
N HIS A 167 -2.51 11.75 27.54
CA HIS A 167 -2.59 10.29 27.49
C HIS A 167 -3.86 9.79 26.79
N GLU A 168 -4.95 10.56 26.82
CA GLU A 168 -6.16 10.26 26.05
C GLU A 168 -5.83 10.10 24.55
N VAL A 169 -4.92 10.92 24.02
CA VAL A 169 -4.45 10.83 22.63
C VAL A 169 -3.52 9.64 22.43
N LEU A 170 -2.63 9.36 23.40
CA LEU A 170 -1.73 8.21 23.33
C LEU A 170 -2.48 6.87 23.32
N GLU A 171 -3.56 6.77 24.11
CA GLU A 171 -4.43 5.59 24.14
C GLU A 171 -5.11 5.38 22.77
N VAL A 172 -5.60 6.46 22.14
CA VAL A 172 -6.14 6.39 20.77
C VAL A 172 -5.07 5.93 19.78
N PHE A 173 -3.83 6.42 19.88
CA PHE A 173 -2.73 5.95 19.04
C PHE A 173 -2.41 4.47 19.29
N SER A 174 -2.38 4.03 20.54
CA SER A 174 -2.14 2.62 20.90
C SER A 174 -3.15 1.71 20.22
N ASP A 175 -4.44 2.00 20.42
CA ASP A 175 -5.54 1.25 19.82
C ASP A 175 -5.52 1.30 18.29
N LEU A 176 -5.22 2.46 17.70
CA LEU A 176 -5.16 2.67 16.25
C LEU A 176 -4.10 1.77 15.60
N TYR A 177 -2.89 1.79 16.15
CA TYR A 177 -1.80 0.97 15.61
C TYR A 177 -2.09 -0.52 15.78
N ILE A 178 -2.59 -0.93 16.94
CA ILE A 178 -3.01 -2.32 17.19
C ILE A 178 -4.07 -2.75 16.16
N TYR A 179 -5.11 -1.93 15.96
CA TYR A 179 -6.17 -2.21 14.99
C TYR A 179 -5.64 -2.35 13.55
N ILE A 180 -4.73 -1.48 13.14
CA ILE A 180 -4.09 -1.57 11.82
C ILE A 180 -3.26 -2.85 11.71
N PHE A 181 -2.43 -3.15 12.70
CA PHE A 181 -1.54 -4.31 12.65
C PHE A 181 -2.31 -5.64 12.65
N ASP A 182 -3.33 -5.78 13.49
CA ASP A 182 -4.23 -6.93 13.48
C ASP A 182 -4.95 -7.05 12.13
N GLY A 183 -5.54 -5.95 11.66
CA GLY A 183 -6.27 -5.93 10.40
C GLY A 183 -5.42 -6.27 9.18
N LEU A 184 -4.14 -5.89 9.17
CA LEU A 184 -3.18 -6.31 8.14
C LEU A 184 -2.83 -7.79 8.26
N LYS A 185 -2.55 -8.27 9.47
CA LYS A 185 -2.20 -9.67 9.72
C LYS A 185 -3.32 -10.63 9.35
N GLU A 186 -4.56 -10.28 9.68
CA GLU A 186 -5.73 -11.14 9.47
C GLU A 186 -6.20 -11.12 8.01
N ARG A 187 -6.25 -9.95 7.38
CA ARG A 187 -6.92 -9.78 6.07
C ARG A 187 -5.97 -9.76 4.88
N TYR A 188 -4.66 -9.55 5.11
CA TYR A 188 -3.67 -9.39 4.04
C TYR A 188 -2.45 -10.32 4.21
N ALA A 189 -2.65 -11.48 4.85
CA ALA A 189 -1.60 -12.48 5.06
C ALA A 189 -0.96 -12.96 3.75
N ASN A 190 -1.75 -13.08 2.68
CA ASN A 190 -1.28 -13.51 1.36
C ASN A 190 -0.35 -12.48 0.72
N GLU A 191 -0.70 -11.20 0.80
CA GLU A 191 0.13 -10.09 0.35
C GLU A 191 1.43 -10.03 1.16
N LEU A 192 1.35 -10.15 2.49
CA LEU A 192 2.52 -10.16 3.36
C LEU A 192 3.46 -11.33 3.03
N ALA A 193 2.94 -12.53 2.81
CA ALA A 193 3.72 -13.69 2.40
C ALA A 193 4.40 -13.47 1.03
N THR A 194 3.69 -12.88 0.07
CA THR A 194 4.24 -12.56 -1.25
C THR A 194 5.37 -11.54 -1.18
N ILE A 195 5.25 -10.53 -0.31
CA ILE A 195 6.30 -9.55 -0.05
C ILE A 195 7.50 -10.24 0.62
N ASN A 196 7.26 -11.08 1.63
CA ASN A 196 8.30 -11.76 2.39
C ASN A 196 9.16 -12.68 1.51
N ASN A 197 8.58 -13.28 0.47
CA ASN A 197 9.33 -14.10 -0.50
C ASN A 197 10.40 -13.32 -1.27
N GLN A 198 10.18 -12.02 -1.52
CA GLN A 198 11.12 -11.18 -2.25
C GLN A 198 11.97 -10.30 -1.32
N TYR A 199 11.38 -9.85 -0.21
CA TYR A 199 12.00 -8.99 0.80
C TYR A 199 11.76 -9.62 2.16
N PRO A 200 12.64 -10.52 2.63
CA PRO A 200 12.46 -11.21 3.91
C PRO A 200 12.36 -10.24 5.09
N PHE A 201 11.35 -10.42 5.93
CA PHE A 201 11.14 -9.67 7.18
C PHE A 201 10.56 -10.57 8.27
N GLU A 202 10.85 -10.25 9.53
CA GLU A 202 10.17 -10.89 10.66
C GLU A 202 8.78 -10.28 10.87
N PRO A 203 7.75 -11.10 11.17
CA PRO A 203 6.44 -10.58 11.55
C PRO A 203 6.55 -9.58 12.70
N LEU A 204 5.83 -8.45 12.57
CA LEU A 204 5.82 -7.39 13.56
C LEU A 204 5.33 -7.92 14.92
N LYS A 205 6.11 -7.67 15.97
CA LYS A 205 5.81 -8.05 17.35
C LYS A 205 5.45 -6.80 18.14
N TYR A 206 4.30 -6.83 18.81
CA TYR A 206 3.80 -5.73 19.64
C TYR A 206 2.92 -6.30 20.76
N ILE A 207 2.75 -5.54 21.83
CA ILE A 207 1.91 -5.90 22.97
C ILE A 207 0.62 -5.08 22.97
N LYS A 208 -0.41 -5.59 23.68
CA LYS A 208 -1.71 -4.94 23.83
C LYS A 208 -2.05 -4.82 25.32
N PRO A 209 -2.23 -3.60 25.88
CA PRO A 209 -2.04 -2.30 25.24
C PRO A 209 -0.57 -2.02 24.89
N SER A 210 -0.29 -0.97 24.12
CA SER A 210 1.08 -0.59 23.73
C SER A 210 1.94 -0.28 24.96
N LEU A 211 3.22 -0.63 24.88
CA LEU A 211 4.20 -0.33 25.93
C LEU A 211 4.43 1.17 26.05
N ILE A 212 4.25 1.73 27.26
CA ILE A 212 4.62 3.10 27.60
C ILE A 212 5.86 3.05 28.52
N ILE A 213 6.94 3.70 28.10
CA ILE A 213 8.19 3.80 28.87
C ILE A 213 8.36 5.26 29.26
N ASN A 214 8.46 5.54 30.56
CA ASN A 214 8.75 6.87 31.07
C ASN A 214 10.26 7.13 30.99
N PHE A 215 10.64 8.39 30.69
CA PHE A 215 12.03 8.85 30.65
C PHE A 215 12.53 9.28 32.02
#